data_AF-A0A9P9HJP0-F1
#
_entry.id   AF-A0A9P9HJP0-F1
#
_cell.length_a   1.000
_cell.length_b   1.000
_cell.length_c   1.000
_cell.angle_alpha   90.00
_cell.angle_beta   90.00
_cell.angle_gamma   90.00
#
_symmetry.space_group_name_H-M   'P 1'
#
loop_
_entity.id
_entity.type
_entity.pdbx_description
1 polymer ?
#
loop_
_entity_poly.entity_id
_entity_poly.type
_entity_poly.pdbx_seq_one_letter_code
_entity_poly.pdbx_strand_id
1 'polypeptide(L)'
;MASEFLNPASYGAPYGGGGCGSSYYRRSVARDTRYGQVIARYWLAGPGQFPKPMRDDVNKGTSDWAHEYSFWAATALWKQSLVTGDKEFIVGQLENLVKQYRGWDSHYSSSLGLYWQVPVWDATEYTAASYESSDPYHGGAGFRPTINSYQYGDAIAIAKIAALCGDSELEHEYRSRAESLRIASQKHLWDKESNYLTDPQGFFSKFGPTTAERRNYYEMLHRYARTQYKNGQPYVAEAHHPDADRWIFDGHNHSEDYNHSTFVDNALAGLIGLRAQSGDAIVVNPLTPASWDYFAVENVAYHGHSITVLWDRIGSVYNRGEGLRVYLDGQLAGSRRTIGLIKVVVGPSIPTPVSSRINIAANSQRDPQLPLAFASYTSPVDDPMRAINGMIFRTGIPQNSRWTSYNSPNQKGHFGIDMHKDQAVDNVRLFFYDDSGGVRIPTTFDLQYWPGSQYDADQFKCRDQD
;
A
#
# COMPACT_ATOMS: atom_id res chain seq x y z
N MET A 1 -2.63 11.00 0.00
CA MET A 1 -2.33 9.95 1.00
C MET A 1 -2.71 8.60 0.41
N ALA A 2 -2.19 7.47 0.90
CA ALA A 2 -2.73 6.16 0.52
C ALA A 2 -3.83 5.80 1.51
N SER A 3 -5.08 5.82 1.07
CA SER A 3 -6.21 5.34 1.85
C SER A 3 -6.53 3.89 1.49
N GLU A 4 -7.21 3.20 2.39
CA GLU A 4 -7.72 1.84 2.20
C GLU A 4 -9.08 1.90 1.50
N PHE A 5 -9.99 2.69 2.05
CA PHE A 5 -11.25 3.12 1.45
C PHE A 5 -11.08 4.50 0.79
N LEU A 6 -11.81 4.77 -0.30
CA LEU A 6 -11.82 6.10 -0.91
C LEU A 6 -12.44 7.16 0.01
N ASN A 7 -13.51 6.78 0.70
CA ASN A 7 -14.11 7.58 1.76
C ASN A 7 -13.51 7.16 3.11
N PRO A 8 -12.98 8.08 3.92
CA PRO A 8 -12.42 7.72 5.22
C PRO A 8 -13.44 6.99 6.10
N ALA A 9 -13.05 5.82 6.62
CA ALA A 9 -13.81 5.14 7.64
C ALA A 9 -13.76 5.91 8.97
N SER A 10 -14.79 5.81 9.79
CA SER A 10 -14.86 6.48 11.10
C SER A 10 -13.81 5.97 12.09
N TYR A 11 -13.34 4.74 11.89
CA TYR A 11 -12.26 4.09 12.62
C TYR A 11 -10.90 4.23 11.91
N GLY A 12 -10.80 5.13 10.92
CA GLY A 12 -9.53 5.39 10.24
C GLY A 12 -8.64 6.38 10.99
N ALA A 13 -7.34 6.18 10.91
CA ALA A 13 -6.34 7.13 11.35
C ALA A 13 -6.50 8.50 10.63
N PRO A 14 -6.01 9.61 11.21
CA PRO A 14 -6.23 10.95 10.66
C PRO A 14 -5.93 11.06 9.16
N TYR A 15 -6.66 11.89 8.43
CA TYR A 15 -6.60 12.02 6.97
C TYR A 15 -6.94 10.73 6.17
N GLY A 16 -7.60 9.74 6.79
CA GLY A 16 -8.12 8.54 6.11
C GLY A 16 -7.10 7.41 5.98
N GLY A 17 -6.15 7.32 6.91
CA GLY A 17 -5.21 6.20 6.96
C GLY A 17 -5.90 4.91 7.44
N GLY A 18 -5.89 3.87 6.61
CA GLY A 18 -6.25 2.50 7.03
C GLY A 18 -5.01 1.74 7.50
N GLY A 19 -5.05 1.21 8.72
CA GLY A 19 -3.89 0.64 9.42
C GLY A 19 -3.47 -0.76 8.96
N CYS A 20 -4.20 -1.37 8.02
CA CYS A 20 -3.90 -2.71 7.55
C CYS A 20 -2.75 -2.66 6.53
N GLY A 21 -1.55 -3.09 6.95
CA GLY A 21 -0.23 -2.88 6.31
C GLY A 21 -0.01 -3.23 4.82
N SER A 22 -1.05 -3.57 4.07
CA SER A 22 -1.00 -3.83 2.62
C SER A 22 -0.56 -2.61 1.78
N SER A 23 -0.78 -1.38 2.27
CA SER A 23 -0.50 -0.14 1.52
C SER A 23 1.00 0.09 1.25
N TYR A 24 1.89 -0.38 2.13
CA TYR A 24 3.34 -0.13 2.04
C TYR A 24 4.03 -0.91 0.93
N TYR A 25 3.54 -2.12 0.62
CA TYR A 25 4.22 -3.02 -0.29
C TYR A 25 4.00 -2.67 -1.77
N ARG A 26 2.82 -2.14 -2.12
CA ARG A 26 2.41 -1.86 -3.51
C ARG A 26 3.27 -0.80 -4.21
N ARG A 27 3.97 0.05 -3.46
CA ARG A 27 4.63 1.25 -4.01
C ARG A 27 6.14 1.16 -4.06
N SER A 28 6.73 0.04 -3.68
CA SER A 28 8.17 -0.21 -3.82
C SER A 28 8.63 -0.14 -5.28
N VAL A 29 7.76 -0.50 -6.23
CA VAL A 29 8.02 -0.46 -7.68
C VAL A 29 7.62 0.86 -8.35
N ALA A 30 7.00 1.79 -7.62
CA ALA A 30 6.72 3.11 -8.16
C ALA A 30 8.04 3.85 -8.40
N ARG A 31 8.22 4.41 -9.60
CA ARG A 31 9.46 5.12 -9.95
C ARG A 31 9.71 6.33 -9.04
N ASP A 32 8.63 6.97 -8.59
CA ASP A 32 8.70 8.05 -7.62
C ASP A 32 8.66 7.48 -6.19
N THR A 33 9.83 7.38 -5.58
CA THR A 33 10.02 6.77 -4.26
C THR A 33 9.35 7.56 -3.13
N ARG A 34 9.00 8.83 -3.36
CA ARG A 34 8.36 9.71 -2.38
C ARG A 34 7.04 9.13 -1.87
N TYR A 35 6.31 8.41 -2.72
CA TYR A 35 5.03 7.85 -2.30
C TYR A 35 5.17 6.84 -1.16
N GLY A 36 6.20 5.99 -1.20
CA GLY A 36 6.47 5.06 -0.09
C GLY A 36 7.06 5.78 1.13
N GLN A 37 7.97 6.74 0.92
CA GLN A 37 8.57 7.50 2.02
C GLN A 37 7.53 8.32 2.82
N VAL A 38 6.56 8.95 2.14
CA VAL A 38 5.49 9.72 2.78
C VAL A 38 4.57 8.82 3.60
N ILE A 39 4.24 7.62 3.11
CA ILE A 39 3.42 6.66 3.87
C ILE A 39 4.17 6.19 5.13
N ALA A 40 5.46 5.88 4.99
CA ALA A 40 6.30 5.50 6.12
C ALA A 40 6.36 6.60 7.18
N ARG A 41 6.62 7.86 6.78
CA ARG A 41 6.63 9.00 7.71
C ARG A 41 5.27 9.24 8.35
N TYR A 42 4.18 9.11 7.58
CA TYR A 42 2.83 9.27 8.11
C TYR A 42 2.56 8.32 9.27
N TRP A 43 2.92 7.04 9.14
CA TRP A 43 2.62 6.04 10.16
C TRP A 43 3.64 5.99 11.29
N LEU A 44 4.93 6.19 10.99
CA LEU A 44 6.02 5.98 11.93
C LEU A 44 6.48 7.24 12.68
N ALA A 45 6.20 8.42 12.13
CA ALA A 45 6.65 9.70 12.68
C ALA A 45 5.62 10.83 12.51
N GLY A 46 4.39 10.49 12.13
CA GLY A 46 3.36 11.43 11.71
C GLY A 46 2.01 11.10 12.32
N PRO A 47 0.89 11.33 11.60
CA PRO A 47 -0.45 11.17 12.15
C PRO A 47 -0.78 9.76 12.66
N GLY A 48 -0.12 8.71 12.15
CA GLY A 48 -0.26 7.37 12.71
C GLY A 48 0.23 7.26 14.17
N GLN A 49 1.17 8.09 14.58
CA GLN A 49 1.67 8.13 15.97
C GLN A 49 0.84 9.04 16.88
N PHE A 50 -0.22 9.68 16.37
CA PHE A 50 -1.06 10.53 17.20
C PHE A 50 -1.85 9.68 18.20
N PRO A 51 -2.14 10.22 19.40
CA PRO A 51 -2.98 9.53 20.36
C PRO A 51 -4.35 9.19 19.77
N LYS A 52 -4.86 8.01 20.12
CA LYS A 52 -6.24 7.60 19.84
C LYS A 52 -6.97 7.17 21.11
N PRO A 53 -8.32 7.22 21.13
CA PRO A 53 -9.09 6.64 22.23
C PRO A 53 -8.83 5.13 22.38
N MET A 54 -8.73 4.65 23.62
CA MET A 54 -8.62 3.23 23.95
C MET A 54 -10.02 2.67 24.27
N ARG A 55 -10.79 2.36 23.23
CA ARG A 55 -12.18 1.87 23.33
C ARG A 55 -12.38 0.64 22.44
N ASP A 56 -13.46 -0.10 22.66
CA ASP A 56 -13.74 -1.33 21.89
C ASP A 56 -13.90 -1.06 20.39
N ASP A 57 -14.49 0.08 20.01
CA ASP A 57 -14.69 0.48 18.61
C ASP A 57 -13.40 0.88 17.87
N VAL A 58 -12.32 1.16 18.61
CA VAL A 58 -11.02 1.62 18.09
C VAL A 58 -9.88 1.07 18.97
N ASN A 59 -9.65 -0.24 18.91
CA ASN A 59 -8.65 -1.02 19.65
C ASN A 59 -8.33 -0.53 21.07
N LYS A 60 -9.03 -1.07 22.08
CA LYS A 60 -8.81 -0.74 23.49
C LYS A 60 -7.43 -1.13 24.05
N GLY A 61 -6.68 -1.98 23.35
CA GLY A 61 -5.34 -2.43 23.76
C GLY A 61 -4.23 -1.42 23.46
N THR A 62 -4.48 -0.41 22.63
CA THR A 62 -3.42 0.44 22.06
C THR A 62 -3.80 1.93 22.05
N SER A 63 -2.82 2.80 22.21
CA SER A 63 -3.03 4.24 22.46
C SER A 63 -2.71 5.14 21.26
N ASP A 64 -2.24 4.60 20.14
CA ASP A 64 -1.97 5.34 18.91
C ASP A 64 -2.52 4.61 17.67
N TRP A 65 -2.71 5.35 16.58
CA TRP A 65 -3.31 4.86 15.34
C TRP A 65 -2.46 3.81 14.62
N ALA A 66 -1.14 3.86 14.75
CA ALA A 66 -0.21 2.88 14.18
C ALA A 66 -0.20 1.55 14.93
N HIS A 67 -0.94 1.43 16.02
CA HIS A 67 -1.17 0.15 16.71
C HIS A 67 -2.65 -0.20 16.75
N GLU A 68 -3.50 0.43 15.93
CA GLU A 68 -4.90 0.02 15.83
C GLU A 68 -5.02 -1.38 15.23
N TYR A 69 -4.29 -1.63 14.14
CA TYR A 69 -4.24 -2.92 13.46
C TYR A 69 -2.83 -3.49 13.45
N SER A 70 -2.69 -4.81 13.47
CA SER A 70 -1.39 -5.46 13.28
C SER A 70 -0.83 -5.19 11.89
N PHE A 71 0.46 -4.80 11.78
CA PHE A 71 1.15 -4.73 10.49
C PHE A 71 2.67 -4.96 10.59
N TRP A 72 3.27 -5.35 9.45
CA TRP A 72 4.70 -5.71 9.29
C TRP A 72 5.56 -4.54 8.78
N ALA A 73 5.62 -3.45 9.55
CA ALA A 73 6.20 -2.17 9.17
C ALA A 73 7.65 -2.30 8.68
N ALA A 74 8.50 -2.91 9.50
CA ALA A 74 9.93 -2.97 9.24
C ALA A 74 10.22 -3.90 8.05
N THR A 75 9.48 -5.01 7.94
CA THR A 75 9.57 -5.93 6.80
C THR A 75 9.20 -5.23 5.49
N ALA A 76 8.11 -4.45 5.48
CA ALA A 76 7.67 -3.73 4.30
C ALA A 76 8.70 -2.69 3.87
N LEU A 77 9.20 -1.89 4.82
CA LEU A 77 10.19 -0.85 4.57
C LEU A 77 11.57 -1.39 4.17
N TRP A 78 12.00 -2.49 4.78
CA TRP A 78 13.19 -3.21 4.34
C TRP A 78 13.05 -3.68 2.89
N LYS A 79 11.92 -4.30 2.53
CA LYS A 79 11.73 -4.77 1.16
C LYS A 79 11.61 -3.62 0.16
N GLN A 80 11.03 -2.49 0.56
CA GLN A 80 11.06 -1.27 -0.24
C GLN A 80 12.49 -0.80 -0.47
N SER A 81 13.34 -0.76 0.56
CA SER A 81 14.74 -0.33 0.42
C SER A 81 15.56 -1.26 -0.47
N LEU A 82 15.24 -2.56 -0.50
CA LEU A 82 15.85 -3.50 -1.46
C LEU A 82 15.53 -3.15 -2.92
N VAL A 83 14.36 -2.56 -3.19
CA VAL A 83 13.96 -2.16 -4.54
C VAL A 83 14.50 -0.78 -4.89
N THR A 84 14.41 0.20 -3.98
CA THR A 84 14.83 1.57 -4.24
C THR A 84 16.34 1.76 -4.14
N GLY A 85 17.03 0.93 -3.37
CA GLY A 85 18.44 1.13 -3.01
C GLY A 85 18.68 2.27 -2.01
N ASP A 86 17.61 2.86 -1.47
CA ASP A 86 17.66 4.04 -0.60
C ASP A 86 18.05 3.65 0.84
N LYS A 87 19.36 3.47 1.04
CA LYS A 87 19.94 3.10 2.34
C LYS A 87 19.81 4.22 3.38
N GLU A 88 19.96 5.47 2.95
CA GLU A 88 19.88 6.64 3.84
C GLU A 88 18.49 6.73 4.47
N PHE A 89 17.43 6.59 3.67
CA PHE A 89 16.07 6.63 4.17
C PHE A 89 15.78 5.53 5.19
N ILE A 90 16.12 4.27 4.88
CA ILE A 90 15.78 3.14 5.77
C ILE A 90 16.58 3.19 7.08
N VAL A 91 17.85 3.59 7.03
CA VAL A 91 18.67 3.81 8.23
C VAL A 91 18.07 4.93 9.08
N GLY A 92 17.65 6.04 8.46
CA GLY A 92 16.98 7.13 9.15
C GLY A 92 15.62 6.79 9.74
N GLN A 93 15.05 5.61 9.45
CA GLN A 93 13.83 5.11 10.08
C GLN A 93 14.08 4.08 11.19
N LEU A 94 15.33 3.68 11.46
CA LEU A 94 15.64 2.60 12.41
C LEU A 94 15.03 2.83 13.79
N GLU A 95 15.18 4.03 14.35
CA GLU A 95 14.59 4.36 15.67
C GLU A 95 13.06 4.28 15.65
N ASN A 96 12.42 4.79 14.60
CA ASN A 96 10.96 4.74 14.48
C ASN A 96 10.46 3.29 14.33
N LEU A 97 11.20 2.44 13.61
CA LEU A 97 10.88 1.03 13.45
C LEU A 97 11.05 0.24 14.75
N VAL A 98 12.10 0.53 15.53
CA VAL A 98 12.28 -0.02 16.88
C VAL A 98 11.13 0.40 17.81
N LYS A 99 10.74 1.68 17.76
CA LYS A 99 9.58 2.19 18.51
C LYS A 99 8.30 1.45 18.11
N GLN A 100 8.04 1.30 16.81
CA GLN A 100 6.88 0.58 16.31
C GLN A 100 6.87 -0.90 16.74
N TYR A 101 8.01 -1.59 16.66
CA TYR A 101 8.10 -2.98 17.10
C TYR A 101 7.75 -3.13 18.58
N ARG A 102 8.34 -2.28 19.42
CA ARG A 102 8.19 -2.30 20.89
C ARG A 102 6.83 -1.77 21.35
N GLY A 103 6.10 -1.03 20.52
CA GLY A 103 4.73 -0.61 20.85
C GLY A 103 3.75 -1.78 21.04
N TRP A 104 4.08 -2.96 20.50
CA TRP A 104 3.37 -4.21 20.75
C TRP A 104 3.83 -4.97 22.00
N ASP A 105 4.75 -4.46 22.82
CA ASP A 105 5.26 -5.20 24.00
C ASP A 105 4.16 -5.51 25.03
N SER A 106 3.09 -4.68 25.10
CA SER A 106 1.90 -4.97 25.92
C SER A 106 1.12 -6.21 25.45
N HIS A 107 1.33 -6.63 24.20
CA HIS A 107 0.75 -7.83 23.61
C HIS A 107 1.65 -9.06 23.77
N TYR A 108 2.84 -8.94 24.37
CA TYR A 108 3.78 -10.05 24.51
C TYR A 108 3.55 -10.85 25.79
N SER A 109 3.40 -12.16 25.66
CA SER A 109 3.38 -13.10 26.79
C SER A 109 4.77 -13.67 27.04
N SER A 110 5.41 -13.26 28.13
CA SER A 110 6.72 -13.78 28.52
C SER A 110 6.70 -15.27 28.91
N SER A 111 5.55 -15.79 29.38
CA SER A 111 5.39 -17.21 29.71
C SER A 111 5.36 -18.13 28.50
N LEU A 112 4.87 -17.64 27.36
CA LEU A 112 4.76 -18.42 26.12
C LEU A 112 5.78 -18.02 25.06
N GLY A 113 6.36 -16.83 25.16
CA GLY A 113 7.23 -16.26 24.13
C GLY A 113 6.48 -15.85 22.85
N LEU A 114 5.19 -15.52 22.96
CA LEU A 114 4.30 -15.20 21.84
C LEU A 114 3.56 -13.89 22.06
N TYR A 115 3.22 -13.23 20.96
CA TYR A 115 2.30 -12.09 20.93
C TYR A 115 0.85 -12.56 20.79
N TRP A 116 -0.08 -11.89 21.46
CA TRP A 116 -1.51 -12.10 21.30
C TRP A 116 -2.17 -10.96 20.53
N GLN A 117 -3.29 -11.25 19.87
CA GLN A 117 -4.11 -10.26 19.19
C GLN A 117 -5.57 -10.71 19.14
N VAL A 118 -6.49 -9.76 18.96
CA VAL A 118 -7.92 -10.02 18.75
C VAL A 118 -8.24 -9.97 17.24
N PRO A 119 -9.04 -10.91 16.68
CA PRO A 119 -9.28 -11.02 15.24
C PRO A 119 -9.70 -9.73 14.52
N VAL A 120 -10.56 -8.91 15.13
CA VAL A 120 -10.99 -7.62 14.56
C VAL A 120 -9.84 -6.60 14.44
N TRP A 121 -8.92 -6.55 15.40
CA TRP A 121 -7.72 -5.71 15.34
C TRP A 121 -6.57 -6.35 14.53
N ASP A 122 -6.82 -7.53 13.98
CA ASP A 122 -6.06 -8.13 12.88
C ASP A 122 -6.74 -7.91 11.51
N ALA A 123 -7.85 -7.15 11.47
CA ALA A 123 -8.71 -6.96 10.29
C ALA A 123 -9.24 -8.27 9.70
N THR A 124 -9.61 -9.20 10.59
CA THR A 124 -10.13 -10.54 10.25
C THR A 124 -11.30 -10.89 11.16
N GLU A 125 -12.30 -10.02 11.23
CA GLU A 125 -13.57 -10.30 11.91
C GLU A 125 -14.25 -11.56 11.37
N TYR A 126 -15.11 -12.17 12.20
CA TYR A 126 -15.82 -13.42 11.86
C TYR A 126 -14.92 -14.59 11.43
N THR A 127 -13.68 -14.65 11.93
CA THR A 127 -12.87 -15.86 11.76
C THR A 127 -13.51 -17.06 12.45
N ALA A 128 -13.18 -18.28 12.02
CA ALA A 128 -13.61 -19.51 12.71
C ALA A 128 -13.29 -19.47 14.22
N ALA A 129 -12.12 -18.94 14.58
CA ALA A 129 -11.73 -18.72 15.98
C ALA A 129 -12.65 -17.73 16.71
N SER A 130 -13.13 -16.69 16.03
CA SER A 130 -14.07 -15.72 16.62
C SER A 130 -15.38 -16.38 17.05
N TYR A 131 -15.87 -17.37 16.30
CA TYR A 131 -17.11 -18.11 16.60
C TYR A 131 -17.00 -19.03 17.82
N GLU A 132 -15.80 -19.34 18.29
CA GLU A 132 -15.57 -20.06 19.55
C GLU A 132 -15.62 -19.13 20.78
N SER A 133 -15.85 -17.83 20.56
CA SER A 133 -15.99 -16.82 21.62
C SER A 133 -17.44 -16.35 21.77
N SER A 134 -17.73 -15.61 22.86
CA SER A 134 -19.04 -14.99 23.07
C SER A 134 -19.32 -13.78 22.16
N ASP A 135 -18.32 -13.30 21.40
CA ASP A 135 -18.43 -12.18 20.47
C ASP A 135 -17.89 -12.61 19.09
N PRO A 136 -18.75 -13.15 18.20
CA PRO A 136 -18.32 -13.62 16.89
C PRO A 136 -17.74 -12.54 15.97
N TYR A 137 -18.07 -11.26 16.19
CA TYR A 137 -17.55 -10.16 15.40
C TYR A 137 -16.11 -9.84 15.84
N HIS A 138 -15.90 -9.51 17.12
CA HIS A 138 -14.57 -9.16 17.62
C HIS A 138 -13.64 -10.39 17.70
N GLY A 139 -14.17 -11.49 18.22
CA GLY A 139 -13.42 -12.66 18.67
C GLY A 139 -12.79 -12.48 20.06
N GLY A 140 -12.00 -13.48 20.47
CA GLY A 140 -11.21 -13.45 21.70
C GLY A 140 -9.72 -13.16 21.45
N ALA A 141 -8.98 -12.78 22.49
CA ALA A 141 -7.53 -12.66 22.42
C ALA A 141 -6.88 -14.03 22.23
N GLY A 142 -6.13 -14.21 21.13
CA GLY A 142 -5.45 -15.45 20.77
C GLY A 142 -3.99 -15.22 20.37
N PHE A 143 -3.16 -16.26 20.51
CA PHE A 143 -1.74 -16.23 20.11
C PHE A 143 -1.62 -16.53 18.61
N ARG A 144 -2.14 -15.62 17.79
CA ARG A 144 -2.40 -15.86 16.37
C ARG A 144 -1.11 -15.92 15.53
N PRO A 145 -1.03 -16.81 14.51
CA PRO A 145 0.12 -16.85 13.61
C PRO A 145 0.40 -15.53 12.86
N THR A 146 -0.60 -14.68 12.67
CA THR A 146 -0.50 -13.35 12.02
C THR A 146 0.51 -12.44 12.70
N ILE A 147 0.18 -11.89 13.86
CA ILE A 147 1.02 -10.92 14.59
C ILE A 147 2.39 -11.49 14.94
N ASN A 148 2.47 -12.80 15.26
CA ASN A 148 3.73 -13.47 15.54
C ASN A 148 4.62 -13.57 14.29
N SER A 149 4.05 -13.80 13.11
CA SER A 149 4.80 -13.78 11.84
C SER A 149 5.22 -12.37 11.46
N TYR A 150 4.38 -11.36 11.72
CA TYR A 150 4.70 -9.95 11.47
C TYR A 150 5.87 -9.50 12.35
N GLN A 151 5.81 -9.76 13.65
CA GLN A 151 6.89 -9.45 14.58
C GLN A 151 8.17 -10.23 14.27
N TYR A 152 8.06 -11.50 13.87
CA TYR A 152 9.23 -12.26 13.42
C TYR A 152 9.91 -11.60 12.20
N GLY A 153 9.14 -11.23 11.18
CA GLY A 153 9.65 -10.55 10.00
C GLY A 153 10.28 -9.20 10.34
N ASP A 154 9.61 -8.42 11.18
CA ASP A 154 10.04 -7.09 11.56
C ASP A 154 11.30 -7.12 12.41
N ALA A 155 11.45 -8.09 13.32
CA ALA A 155 12.68 -8.29 14.05
C ALA A 155 13.87 -8.61 13.12
N ILE A 156 13.66 -9.46 12.10
CA ILE A 156 14.70 -9.73 11.10
C ILE A 156 15.05 -8.47 10.30
N ALA A 157 14.05 -7.69 9.90
CA ALA A 157 14.26 -6.45 9.17
C ALA A 157 15.05 -5.43 9.99
N ILE A 158 14.67 -5.21 11.25
CA ILE A 158 15.37 -4.30 12.17
C ILE A 158 16.82 -4.77 12.36
N ALA A 159 17.06 -6.06 12.58
CA ALA A 159 18.42 -6.58 12.70
C ALA A 159 19.28 -6.32 11.44
N LYS A 160 18.69 -6.46 10.24
CA LYS A 160 19.40 -6.15 8.99
C LYS A 160 19.70 -4.66 8.83
N ILE A 161 18.80 -3.79 9.28
CA ILE A 161 18.99 -2.34 9.22
C ILE A 161 20.04 -1.89 10.25
N ALA A 162 20.00 -2.43 11.47
CA ALA A 162 21.02 -2.21 12.50
C ALA A 162 22.42 -2.61 12.01
N ALA A 163 22.54 -3.74 11.30
CA ALA A 163 23.78 -4.16 10.66
C ALA A 163 24.29 -3.15 9.62
N LEU A 164 23.41 -2.45 8.88
CA LEU A 164 23.81 -1.38 7.96
C LEU A 164 24.38 -0.16 8.70
N CYS A 165 23.93 0.08 9.94
CA CYS A 165 24.42 1.16 10.80
C CYS A 165 25.71 0.79 11.56
N GLY A 166 26.14 -0.47 11.52
CA GLY A 166 27.21 -0.98 12.39
C GLY A 166 26.81 -1.15 13.85
N ASP A 167 25.51 -1.14 14.16
CA ASP A 167 24.98 -1.34 15.52
C ASP A 167 24.84 -2.83 15.82
N SER A 168 25.95 -3.44 16.25
CA SER A 168 26.02 -4.88 16.54
C SER A 168 25.17 -5.30 17.74
N GLU A 169 24.95 -4.40 18.70
CA GLU A 169 24.16 -4.69 19.89
C GLU A 169 22.67 -4.82 19.53
N LEU A 170 22.14 -3.82 18.82
CA LEU A 170 20.76 -3.84 18.35
C LEU A 170 20.52 -4.95 17.32
N GLU A 171 21.50 -5.21 16.43
CA GLU A 171 21.45 -6.37 15.53
C GLU A 171 21.29 -7.67 16.32
N HIS A 172 22.12 -7.88 17.34
CA HIS A 172 22.09 -9.10 18.15
C HIS A 172 20.77 -9.24 18.95
N GLU A 173 20.27 -8.14 19.53
CA GLU A 173 18.99 -8.10 20.24
C GLU A 173 17.87 -8.62 19.33
N TYR A 174 17.73 -8.02 18.14
CA TYR A 174 16.62 -8.33 17.26
C TYR A 174 16.76 -9.68 16.54
N ARG A 175 17.98 -10.15 16.26
CA ARG A 175 18.20 -11.55 15.85
C ARG A 175 17.74 -12.53 16.93
N SER A 176 18.04 -12.25 18.19
CA SER A 176 17.65 -13.11 19.31
C SER A 176 16.14 -13.12 19.54
N ARG A 177 15.47 -11.96 19.41
CA ARG A 177 14.01 -11.84 19.43
C ARG A 177 13.37 -12.67 18.31
N ALA A 178 13.85 -12.52 17.08
CA ALA A 178 13.34 -13.28 15.93
C ALA A 178 13.49 -14.79 16.14
N GLU A 179 14.65 -15.26 16.60
CA GLU A 179 14.89 -16.68 16.83
C GLU A 179 14.03 -17.24 17.97
N SER A 180 13.91 -16.51 19.08
CA SER A 180 13.04 -16.91 20.20
C SER A 180 11.58 -17.03 19.77
N LEU A 181 11.09 -16.06 18.99
CA LEU A 181 9.72 -16.05 18.48
C LEU A 181 9.47 -17.18 17.46
N ARG A 182 10.46 -17.50 16.62
CA ARG A 182 10.43 -18.65 15.71
C ARG A 182 10.28 -19.96 16.48
N ILE A 183 11.10 -20.16 17.51
CA ILE A 183 11.07 -21.35 18.37
C ILE A 183 9.72 -21.46 19.08
N ALA A 184 9.23 -20.37 19.69
CA ALA A 184 7.94 -20.34 20.36
C ALA A 184 6.79 -20.64 19.39
N SER A 185 6.80 -20.02 18.21
CA SER A 185 5.78 -20.26 17.17
C SER A 185 5.78 -21.71 16.71
N GLN A 186 6.94 -22.31 16.47
CA GLN A 186 7.03 -23.73 16.09
C GLN A 186 6.62 -24.67 17.22
N LYS A 187 6.90 -24.32 18.47
CA LYS A 187 6.54 -25.15 19.63
C LYS A 187 5.04 -25.13 19.90
N HIS A 188 4.43 -23.96 19.81
CA HIS A 188 3.07 -23.73 20.29
C HIS A 188 2.03 -23.68 19.18
N LEU A 189 2.38 -23.17 18.00
CA LEU A 189 1.42 -22.93 16.91
C LEU A 189 1.47 -24.02 15.82
N TRP A 190 2.53 -24.84 15.74
CA TRP A 190 2.63 -25.87 14.72
C TRP A 190 1.79 -27.11 15.07
N ASP A 191 0.79 -27.40 14.25
CA ASP A 191 0.07 -28.67 14.29
C ASP A 191 0.79 -29.73 13.45
N LYS A 192 1.27 -30.77 14.13
CA LYS A 192 1.99 -31.89 13.50
C LYS A 192 1.08 -32.81 12.70
N GLU A 193 -0.21 -32.89 13.03
CA GLU A 193 -1.14 -33.78 12.34
C GLU A 193 -1.55 -33.18 10.99
N SER A 194 -1.91 -31.89 10.97
CA SER A 194 -2.29 -31.20 9.74
C SER A 194 -1.08 -30.69 8.93
N ASN A 195 0.13 -30.64 9.52
CA ASN A 195 1.32 -30.00 8.93
C ASN A 195 1.09 -28.51 8.58
N TYR A 196 0.42 -27.78 9.48
CA TYR A 196 0.10 -26.35 9.32
C TYR A 196 0.37 -25.57 10.61
N LEU A 197 0.57 -24.25 10.47
CA LEU A 197 0.51 -23.33 11.61
C LEU A 197 -0.96 -23.08 11.96
N THR A 198 -1.27 -23.18 13.25
CA THR A 198 -2.60 -23.08 13.86
C THR A 198 -2.53 -22.19 15.10
N ASP A 199 -3.64 -21.55 15.46
CA ASP A 199 -3.80 -21.00 16.80
C ASP A 199 -4.16 -22.16 17.75
N PRO A 200 -3.50 -22.32 18.92
CA PRO A 200 -3.84 -23.34 19.92
C PRO A 200 -5.30 -23.29 20.39
N GLN A 201 -5.96 -22.13 20.24
CA GLN A 201 -7.38 -21.93 20.58
C GLN A 201 -8.31 -22.12 19.37
N GLY A 202 -7.76 -22.47 18.20
CA GLY A 202 -8.53 -22.88 17.01
C GLY A 202 -8.10 -22.15 15.74
N PHE A 203 -7.47 -22.88 14.80
CA PHE A 203 -7.56 -22.57 13.38
C PHE A 203 -7.37 -23.86 12.56
N PHE A 204 -8.43 -24.35 11.92
CA PHE A 204 -8.37 -25.40 10.91
C PHE A 204 -8.91 -24.84 9.59
N SER A 205 -8.03 -24.68 8.60
CA SER A 205 -8.43 -24.45 7.21
C SER A 205 -7.60 -25.37 6.31
N LYS A 206 -8.28 -26.08 5.41
CA LYS A 206 -7.68 -26.93 4.37
C LYS A 206 -6.71 -26.15 3.46
N PHE A 207 -6.80 -24.82 3.46
CA PHE A 207 -5.84 -23.91 2.86
C PHE A 207 -5.45 -22.88 3.94
N GLY A 208 -4.34 -23.13 4.65
CA GLY A 208 -3.83 -22.24 5.69
C GLY A 208 -3.53 -20.81 5.17
N PRO A 209 -3.26 -19.84 6.06
CA PRO A 209 -3.39 -18.42 5.72
C PRO A 209 -2.50 -17.90 4.58
N THR A 210 -1.29 -18.44 4.34
CA THR A 210 -0.36 -17.75 3.41
C THR A 210 0.75 -18.65 2.86
N THR A 211 0.45 -19.63 2.01
CA THR A 211 1.49 -20.15 1.10
C THR A 211 0.89 -20.60 -0.23
N ALA A 212 1.06 -19.77 -1.26
CA ALA A 212 0.95 -20.25 -2.63
C ALA A 212 2.16 -21.15 -2.91
N GLU A 213 1.94 -22.45 -3.01
CA GLU A 213 3.01 -23.37 -3.40
C GLU A 213 3.49 -23.06 -4.81
N ARG A 214 4.79 -23.21 -5.06
CA ARG A 214 5.40 -23.02 -6.38
C ARG A 214 4.65 -23.75 -7.50
N ARG A 215 4.10 -24.94 -7.21
CA ARG A 215 3.36 -25.77 -8.17
C ARG A 215 2.06 -25.12 -8.67
N ASN A 216 1.45 -24.26 -7.85
CA ASN A 216 0.12 -23.68 -8.11
C ASN A 216 0.14 -22.14 -8.20
N TYR A 217 1.32 -21.50 -8.18
CA TYR A 217 1.44 -20.04 -8.11
C TYR A 217 0.69 -19.33 -9.25
N TYR A 218 0.90 -19.78 -10.49
CA TYR A 218 0.21 -19.23 -11.65
C TYR A 218 -1.31 -19.42 -11.54
N GLU A 219 -1.79 -20.61 -11.22
CA GLU A 219 -3.23 -20.89 -11.12
C GLU A 219 -3.91 -20.04 -10.03
N MET A 220 -3.26 -19.86 -8.88
CA MET A 220 -3.78 -19.00 -7.82
C MET A 220 -3.83 -17.53 -8.25
N LEU A 221 -2.75 -17.00 -8.84
CA LEU A 221 -2.71 -15.62 -9.32
C LEU A 221 -3.67 -15.40 -10.49
N HIS A 222 -3.85 -16.38 -11.37
CA HIS A 222 -4.79 -16.32 -12.48
C HIS A 222 -6.25 -16.31 -11.99
N ARG A 223 -6.59 -17.15 -11.00
CA ARG A 223 -7.90 -17.10 -10.33
C ARG A 223 -8.13 -15.75 -9.68
N TYR A 224 -7.13 -15.24 -8.95
CA TYR A 224 -7.22 -13.92 -8.32
C TYR A 224 -7.36 -12.78 -9.35
N ALA A 225 -6.69 -12.86 -10.50
CA ALA A 225 -6.89 -11.91 -11.60
C ALA A 225 -8.32 -11.98 -12.15
N ARG A 226 -8.88 -13.18 -12.28
CA ARG A 226 -10.24 -13.40 -12.78
C ARG A 226 -11.32 -12.89 -11.83
N THR A 227 -11.12 -12.97 -10.52
CA THR A 227 -12.09 -12.44 -9.55
C THR A 227 -12.11 -10.91 -9.51
N GLN A 228 -11.12 -10.23 -10.11
CA GLN A 228 -11.02 -8.76 -10.12
C GLN A 228 -11.87 -8.11 -11.22
N TYR A 229 -13.11 -8.58 -11.39
CA TYR A 229 -14.07 -8.07 -12.36
C TYR A 229 -15.48 -7.98 -11.77
N LYS A 230 -16.28 -7.05 -12.29
CA LYS A 230 -17.72 -6.93 -12.05
C LYS A 230 -18.38 -6.48 -13.35
N ASN A 231 -19.39 -7.21 -13.82
CA ASN A 231 -20.07 -6.94 -15.09
C ASN A 231 -19.10 -6.83 -16.31
N GLY A 232 -18.04 -7.64 -16.31
CA GLY A 232 -17.02 -7.66 -17.38
C GLY A 232 -16.02 -6.50 -17.34
N GLN A 233 -16.08 -5.61 -16.36
CA GLN A 233 -15.12 -4.52 -16.17
C GLN A 233 -14.19 -4.81 -14.98
N PRO A 234 -12.91 -4.38 -15.03
CA PRO A 234 -12.02 -4.48 -13.89
C PRO A 234 -12.64 -3.84 -12.64
N TYR A 235 -12.63 -4.56 -11.53
CA TYR A 235 -13.25 -4.12 -10.29
C TYR A 235 -12.59 -4.81 -9.10
N VAL A 236 -12.42 -4.07 -8.00
CA VAL A 236 -11.93 -4.61 -6.73
C VAL A 236 -12.80 -4.06 -5.62
N ALA A 237 -13.33 -4.95 -4.78
CA ALA A 237 -14.02 -4.62 -3.54
C ALA A 237 -13.44 -5.43 -2.35
N GLU A 238 -14.15 -5.49 -1.23
CA GLU A 238 -13.61 -5.95 0.05
C GLU A 238 -13.32 -7.45 0.09
N ALA A 239 -14.27 -8.29 -0.36
CA ALA A 239 -14.04 -9.73 -0.46
C ALA A 239 -14.84 -10.38 -1.59
N HIS A 240 -14.41 -11.57 -2.00
CA HIS A 240 -15.07 -12.33 -3.06
C HIS A 240 -15.74 -13.57 -2.46
N HIS A 241 -16.92 -13.93 -2.97
CA HIS A 241 -17.59 -15.15 -2.54
C HIS A 241 -16.73 -16.38 -2.86
N PRO A 242 -16.63 -17.38 -1.95
CA PRO A 242 -15.73 -18.52 -2.15
C PRO A 242 -16.15 -19.42 -3.33
N ASP A 243 -17.47 -19.58 -3.55
CA ASP A 243 -18.01 -20.55 -4.52
C ASP A 243 -18.76 -19.92 -5.70
N ALA A 244 -18.88 -18.59 -5.76
CA ALA A 244 -19.67 -17.90 -6.78
C ALA A 244 -18.89 -16.69 -7.31
N ASP A 245 -19.05 -16.38 -8.59
CA ASP A 245 -18.41 -15.24 -9.25
C ASP A 245 -19.14 -13.92 -8.90
N ARG A 246 -18.99 -13.49 -7.64
CA ARG A 246 -19.57 -12.25 -7.13
C ARG A 246 -18.78 -11.70 -5.94
N TRP A 247 -18.72 -10.38 -5.87
CA TRP A 247 -18.23 -9.67 -4.69
C TRP A 247 -19.20 -9.80 -3.51
N ILE A 248 -18.64 -9.82 -2.30
CA ILE A 248 -19.33 -9.76 -1.01
C ILE A 248 -18.70 -8.63 -0.19
N PHE A 249 -19.49 -8.00 0.69
CA PHE A 249 -19.12 -6.72 1.30
C PHE A 249 -18.82 -5.68 0.20
N ASP A 250 -19.82 -5.47 -0.66
CA ASP A 250 -19.75 -4.63 -1.86
C ASP A 250 -20.78 -3.50 -1.73
N GLY A 251 -20.52 -2.61 -0.77
CA GLY A 251 -21.34 -1.46 -0.44
C GLY A 251 -21.13 -0.31 -1.42
N HIS A 252 -22.23 0.27 -1.88
CA HIS A 252 -22.20 1.41 -2.81
C HIS A 252 -21.54 2.65 -2.18
N ASN A 253 -20.63 3.29 -2.92
CA ASN A 253 -19.82 4.44 -2.49
C ASN A 253 -18.91 4.15 -1.28
N HIS A 254 -18.53 2.89 -1.09
CA HIS A 254 -17.70 2.44 0.02
C HIS A 254 -16.63 1.47 -0.45
N SER A 255 -17.04 0.36 -1.04
CA SER A 255 -16.17 -0.78 -1.35
C SER A 255 -15.48 -0.66 -2.72
N GLU A 256 -15.89 0.28 -3.56
CA GLU A 256 -15.27 0.50 -4.87
C GLU A 256 -13.79 0.89 -4.75
N ASP A 257 -12.94 0.29 -5.59
CA ASP A 257 -11.49 0.57 -5.67
C ASP A 257 -10.72 0.26 -4.37
N TYR A 258 -11.18 -0.75 -3.62
CA TYR A 258 -10.66 -1.07 -2.30
C TYR A 258 -9.16 -1.42 -2.29
N ASN A 259 -8.40 -0.71 -1.46
CA ASN A 259 -6.94 -0.79 -1.40
C ASN A 259 -6.46 -1.60 -0.18
N HIS A 260 -6.78 -2.89 -0.16
CA HIS A 260 -6.52 -3.80 0.98
C HIS A 260 -5.90 -5.16 0.59
N SER A 261 -5.04 -5.21 -0.44
CA SER A 261 -4.44 -6.48 -0.91
C SER A 261 -3.13 -6.21 -1.66
N THR A 262 -2.52 -7.16 -2.37
CA THR A 262 -1.47 -6.86 -3.37
C THR A 262 -1.72 -7.66 -4.64
N PHE A 263 -1.52 -7.08 -5.82
CA PHE A 263 -1.62 -7.81 -7.10
C PHE A 263 -0.37 -7.63 -7.95
N VAL A 264 0.04 -6.39 -8.17
CA VAL A 264 1.22 -6.06 -8.99
C VAL A 264 2.49 -6.70 -8.42
N ASP A 265 2.69 -6.71 -7.10
CA ASP A 265 3.84 -7.37 -6.48
C ASP A 265 3.84 -8.90 -6.72
N ASN A 266 2.67 -9.54 -6.65
CA ASN A 266 2.54 -10.96 -6.97
C ASN A 266 2.90 -11.25 -8.43
N ALA A 267 2.50 -10.37 -9.36
CA ALA A 267 2.91 -10.47 -10.75
C ALA A 267 4.43 -10.26 -10.92
N LEU A 268 4.99 -9.18 -10.36
CA LEU A 268 6.39 -8.79 -10.57
C LEU A 268 7.37 -9.66 -9.79
N ALA A 269 7.26 -9.68 -8.47
CA ALA A 269 8.17 -10.40 -7.59
C ALA A 269 7.89 -11.90 -7.59
N GLY A 270 6.64 -12.32 -7.76
CA GLY A 270 6.24 -13.72 -7.77
C GLY A 270 6.32 -14.39 -9.14
N LEU A 271 5.42 -14.01 -10.06
CA LEU A 271 5.23 -14.66 -11.36
C LEU A 271 6.40 -14.41 -12.32
N ILE A 272 6.75 -13.14 -12.57
CA ILE A 272 7.92 -12.76 -13.36
C ILE A 272 9.21 -13.03 -12.59
N GLY A 273 9.15 -12.95 -11.26
CA GLY A 273 10.23 -13.40 -10.38
C GLY A 273 11.34 -12.37 -10.18
N LEU A 274 11.03 -11.07 -10.20
CA LEU A 274 11.98 -9.99 -9.87
C LEU A 274 12.26 -9.98 -8.36
N ARG A 275 13.39 -10.55 -7.95
CA ARG A 275 13.78 -10.68 -6.54
C ARG A 275 14.83 -9.64 -6.19
N ALA A 276 14.38 -8.57 -5.53
CA ALA A 276 15.24 -7.51 -5.01
C ALA A 276 16.31 -8.05 -4.03
N GLN A 277 17.49 -7.46 -4.06
CA GLN A 277 18.65 -7.82 -3.24
C GLN A 277 19.21 -6.60 -2.50
N SER A 278 19.98 -6.82 -1.44
CA SER A 278 20.62 -5.76 -0.66
C SER A 278 21.95 -5.28 -1.25
N GLY A 279 22.53 -6.05 -2.18
CA GLY A 279 23.72 -5.68 -2.94
C GLY A 279 23.39 -5.26 -4.37
N ASP A 280 24.42 -5.11 -5.18
CA ASP A 280 24.37 -4.44 -6.49
C ASP A 280 23.87 -5.36 -7.62
N ALA A 281 22.94 -6.26 -7.32
CA ALA A 281 22.42 -7.24 -8.27
C ALA A 281 20.91 -7.39 -8.15
N ILE A 282 20.28 -7.83 -9.23
CA ILE A 282 18.91 -8.32 -9.25
C ILE A 282 18.90 -9.81 -9.62
N VAL A 283 18.01 -10.58 -8.99
CA VAL A 283 17.75 -11.97 -9.37
C VAL A 283 16.40 -12.03 -10.07
N VAL A 284 16.35 -12.67 -11.23
CA VAL A 284 15.12 -12.94 -11.97
C VAL A 284 14.92 -14.45 -12.00
N ASN A 285 13.81 -14.94 -11.43
CA ASN A 285 13.49 -16.36 -11.41
C ASN A 285 11.98 -16.58 -11.66
N PRO A 286 11.56 -16.61 -12.94
CA PRO A 286 10.15 -16.67 -13.29
C PRO A 286 9.48 -17.97 -12.81
N LEU A 287 8.25 -17.84 -12.35
CA LEU A 287 7.31 -18.93 -12.04
C LEU A 287 6.21 -19.05 -13.10
N THR A 288 6.46 -18.56 -14.30
CA THR A 288 5.53 -18.61 -15.44
C THR A 288 5.31 -20.05 -15.92
N PRO A 289 4.12 -20.39 -16.43
CA PRO A 289 3.86 -21.69 -17.06
C PRO A 289 4.81 -21.96 -18.23
N ALA A 290 5.17 -23.23 -18.42
CA ALA A 290 5.99 -23.65 -19.57
C ALA A 290 5.29 -23.44 -20.93
N SER A 291 3.96 -23.27 -20.93
CA SER A 291 3.15 -23.01 -22.12
C SER A 291 3.19 -21.55 -22.58
N TRP A 292 3.76 -20.63 -21.81
CA TRP A 292 3.88 -19.24 -22.23
C TRP A 292 4.96 -19.08 -23.30
N ASP A 293 4.57 -18.65 -24.49
CA ASP A 293 5.50 -18.38 -25.58
C ASP A 293 6.29 -17.08 -25.38
N TYR A 294 5.70 -16.11 -24.68
CA TYR A 294 6.32 -14.82 -24.42
C TYR A 294 5.73 -14.10 -23.20
N PHE A 295 6.52 -13.20 -22.62
CA PHE A 295 6.07 -12.13 -21.72
C PHE A 295 7.09 -10.99 -21.71
N ALA A 296 6.67 -9.79 -21.28
CA ALA A 296 7.58 -8.69 -21.02
C ALA A 296 7.12 -7.87 -19.82
N VAL A 297 8.08 -7.38 -19.05
CA VAL A 297 7.92 -6.27 -18.13
C VAL A 297 9.00 -5.24 -18.43
N GLU A 298 8.60 -4.00 -18.58
CA GLU A 298 9.49 -2.89 -18.93
C GLU A 298 9.41 -1.79 -17.87
N ASN A 299 10.42 -0.92 -17.87
CA ASN A 299 10.45 0.30 -17.07
C ASN A 299 10.33 0.09 -15.54
N VAL A 300 10.73 -1.08 -15.04
CA VAL A 300 10.76 -1.35 -13.60
C VAL A 300 11.88 -0.53 -12.97
N ALA A 301 11.56 0.35 -12.03
CA ALA A 301 12.57 1.05 -11.25
C ALA A 301 13.23 0.10 -10.26
N TYR A 302 14.56 -0.01 -10.33
CA TYR A 302 15.35 -0.77 -9.37
C TYR A 302 16.67 -0.06 -9.14
N HIS A 303 16.96 0.34 -7.89
CA HIS A 303 18.19 1.04 -7.51
C HIS A 303 18.43 2.32 -8.35
N GLY A 304 17.37 2.99 -8.80
CA GLY A 304 17.43 4.16 -9.69
C GLY A 304 17.59 3.85 -11.18
N HIS A 305 17.81 2.58 -11.55
CA HIS A 305 17.91 2.11 -12.93
C HIS A 305 16.55 1.67 -13.50
N SER A 306 16.48 1.52 -14.82
CA SER A 306 15.37 0.90 -15.54
C SER A 306 15.68 -0.56 -15.88
N ILE A 307 14.89 -1.47 -15.33
CA ILE A 307 14.98 -2.90 -15.62
C ILE A 307 13.88 -3.31 -16.58
N THR A 308 14.26 -4.07 -17.60
CA THR A 308 13.34 -4.77 -18.50
C THR A 308 13.65 -6.26 -18.46
N VAL A 309 12.62 -7.09 -18.30
CA VAL A 309 12.73 -8.54 -18.42
C VAL A 309 11.75 -9.01 -19.48
N LEU A 310 12.25 -9.73 -20.47
CA LEU A 310 11.42 -10.34 -21.50
C LEU A 310 11.76 -11.82 -21.65
N TRP A 311 10.74 -12.62 -21.95
CA TRP A 311 10.84 -13.99 -22.42
C TRP A 311 10.24 -14.03 -23.81
N ASP A 312 10.97 -14.58 -24.77
CA ASP A 312 10.48 -14.83 -26.12
C ASP A 312 11.02 -16.16 -26.61
N ARG A 313 10.16 -17.19 -26.67
CA ARG A 313 10.59 -18.56 -26.97
C ARG A 313 11.26 -18.69 -28.34
N ILE A 314 10.82 -17.91 -29.33
CA ILE A 314 11.29 -17.98 -30.72
C ILE A 314 11.95 -16.68 -31.21
N GLY A 315 11.97 -15.63 -30.38
CA GLY A 315 12.68 -14.38 -30.62
C GLY A 315 11.97 -13.41 -31.58
N SER A 316 10.81 -13.78 -32.13
CA SER A 316 10.09 -13.00 -33.15
C SER A 316 9.01 -12.07 -32.60
N VAL A 317 8.64 -12.18 -31.32
CA VAL A 317 7.59 -11.35 -30.71
C VAL A 317 8.12 -9.95 -30.44
N TYR A 318 9.28 -9.85 -29.80
CA TYR A 318 9.90 -8.55 -29.49
C TYR A 318 11.06 -8.20 -30.41
N ASN A 319 11.50 -9.12 -31.28
CA ASN A 319 12.66 -8.95 -32.16
C ASN A 319 13.93 -8.56 -31.40
N ARG A 320 14.09 -9.11 -30.18
CA ARG A 320 15.24 -8.91 -29.30
C ARG A 320 16.08 -10.18 -29.10
N GLY A 321 15.78 -11.22 -29.89
CA GLY A 321 16.40 -12.54 -29.87
C GLY A 321 15.70 -13.50 -28.90
N GLU A 322 15.96 -14.78 -29.10
CA GLU A 322 15.34 -15.88 -28.33
C GLU A 322 15.74 -15.86 -26.84
N GLY A 323 14.86 -16.43 -26.01
CA GLY A 323 15.10 -16.77 -24.62
C GLY A 323 14.65 -15.72 -23.60
N LEU A 324 15.07 -15.93 -22.35
CA LEU A 324 14.89 -14.99 -21.25
C LEU A 324 16.01 -13.95 -21.31
N ARG A 325 15.67 -12.67 -21.31
CA ARG A 325 16.60 -11.56 -21.41
C ARG A 325 16.30 -10.50 -20.37
N VAL A 326 17.36 -9.92 -19.82
CA VAL A 326 17.31 -8.86 -18.83
C VAL A 326 18.11 -7.68 -19.36
N TYR A 327 17.48 -6.51 -19.40
CA TYR A 327 18.11 -5.26 -19.81
C TYR A 327 18.20 -4.31 -18.62
N LEU A 328 19.33 -3.62 -18.54
CA LEU A 328 19.61 -2.53 -17.61
C LEU A 328 19.78 -1.26 -18.44
N ASP A 329 18.92 -0.27 -18.23
CA ASP A 329 18.93 1.01 -18.94
C ASP A 329 18.97 0.85 -20.48
N GLY A 330 18.19 -0.11 -20.97
CA GLY A 330 18.09 -0.45 -22.40
C GLY A 330 19.24 -1.30 -22.95
N GLN A 331 20.27 -1.60 -22.15
CA GLN A 331 21.41 -2.45 -22.54
C GLN A 331 21.21 -3.88 -22.05
N LEU A 332 21.53 -4.86 -22.89
CA LEU A 332 21.40 -6.28 -22.51
C LEU A 332 22.42 -6.60 -21.41
N ALA A 333 21.92 -6.95 -20.22
CA ALA A 333 22.73 -7.20 -19.04
C ALA A 333 22.80 -8.70 -18.67
N GLY A 334 21.88 -9.52 -19.20
CA GLY A 334 21.93 -10.97 -19.06
C GLY A 334 20.94 -11.69 -19.97
N SER A 335 21.24 -12.94 -20.33
CA SER A 335 20.32 -13.78 -21.09
C SER A 335 20.45 -15.27 -20.75
N ARG A 336 19.37 -16.04 -21.02
CA ARG A 336 19.32 -17.50 -20.95
C ARG A 336 18.44 -18.03 -22.09
N ARG A 337 18.78 -19.22 -22.61
CA ARG A 337 17.94 -19.90 -23.62
C ARG A 337 16.60 -20.41 -23.05
N THR A 338 16.54 -20.68 -21.75
CA THR A 338 15.35 -21.24 -21.08
C THR A 338 14.90 -20.36 -19.91
N ILE A 339 13.65 -20.52 -19.49
CA ILE A 339 13.12 -19.92 -18.26
C ILE A 339 13.87 -20.46 -17.02
N GLY A 340 14.01 -19.60 -16.00
CA GLY A 340 14.62 -19.92 -14.71
C GLY A 340 15.64 -18.88 -14.27
N LEU A 341 16.30 -19.16 -13.14
CA LEU A 341 17.13 -18.18 -12.43
C LEU A 341 18.24 -17.57 -13.30
N ILE A 342 18.27 -16.25 -13.37
CA ILE A 342 19.39 -15.43 -13.84
C ILE A 342 19.68 -14.34 -12.80
N LYS A 343 20.96 -14.10 -12.52
CA LYS A 343 21.43 -12.99 -11.67
C LYS A 343 22.16 -11.98 -12.55
N VAL A 344 21.80 -10.70 -12.42
CA VAL A 344 22.38 -9.60 -13.20
C VAL A 344 22.91 -8.55 -12.23
N VAL A 345 24.13 -8.06 -12.49
CA VAL A 345 24.72 -6.94 -11.75
C VAL A 345 24.10 -5.65 -12.27
N VAL A 346 23.55 -4.83 -11.37
CA VAL A 346 22.93 -3.54 -11.69
C VAL A 346 23.84 -2.35 -11.36
N GLY A 347 24.83 -2.55 -10.49
CA GLY A 347 25.70 -1.47 -10.02
C GLY A 347 25.14 -0.75 -8.78
N PRO A 348 25.82 0.32 -8.33
CA PRO A 348 25.41 1.08 -7.15
C PRO A 348 24.11 1.84 -7.40
N SER A 349 23.32 2.02 -6.35
CA SER A 349 22.05 2.73 -6.46
C SER A 349 22.23 4.22 -6.78
N ILE A 350 21.38 4.74 -7.66
CA ILE A 350 21.34 6.15 -8.04
C ILE A 350 20.27 6.87 -7.20
N PRO A 351 20.65 7.85 -6.35
CA PRO A 351 19.68 8.60 -5.55
C PRO A 351 18.66 9.32 -6.43
N THR A 352 17.38 9.16 -6.13
CA THR A 352 16.31 9.92 -6.79
C THR A 352 16.02 11.19 -5.99
N PRO A 353 16.13 12.40 -6.58
CA PRO A 353 15.85 13.64 -5.87
C PRO A 353 14.43 13.67 -5.30
N VAL A 354 14.31 13.93 -4.00
CA VAL A 354 13.02 14.11 -3.32
C VAL A 354 12.60 15.58 -3.42
N SER A 355 11.51 15.87 -4.13
CA SER A 355 10.90 17.21 -4.10
C SER A 355 10.30 17.49 -2.72
N SER A 356 10.56 18.67 -2.17
CA SER A 356 10.05 19.16 -0.88
C SER A 356 8.59 19.63 -0.91
N ARG A 357 7.93 19.63 -2.07
CA ARG A 357 6.55 20.14 -2.21
C ARG A 357 5.53 19.16 -1.64
N ILE A 358 4.60 19.67 -0.84
CA ILE A 358 3.48 18.93 -0.24
C ILE A 358 2.14 19.55 -0.68
N ASN A 359 1.07 18.74 -0.73
CA ASN A 359 -0.27 19.24 -0.98
C ASN A 359 -0.89 19.75 0.33
N ILE A 360 -0.74 21.05 0.60
CA ILE A 360 -1.27 21.68 1.82
C ILE A 360 -2.78 21.90 1.80
N ALA A 361 -3.45 21.77 0.64
CA ALA A 361 -4.90 21.91 0.53
C ALA A 361 -5.65 20.62 0.89
N ALA A 362 -4.96 19.49 1.07
CA ALA A 362 -5.62 18.19 1.22
C ALA A 362 -6.37 18.06 2.56
N ASN A 363 -7.67 17.79 2.50
CA ASN A 363 -8.54 17.48 3.64
C ASN A 363 -9.53 16.35 3.30
N SER A 364 -9.06 15.11 3.34
CA SER A 364 -9.86 13.91 3.04
C SER A 364 -10.92 13.62 4.11
N GLN A 365 -10.64 13.92 5.37
CA GLN A 365 -11.52 13.61 6.52
C GLN A 365 -12.53 14.69 6.86
N ARG A 366 -12.47 15.85 6.19
CA ARG A 366 -13.31 17.01 6.50
C ARG A 366 -13.12 17.47 7.94
N ASP A 367 -11.87 17.39 8.41
CA ASP A 367 -11.53 17.97 9.72
C ASP A 367 -11.75 19.48 9.61
N PRO A 368 -12.60 20.07 10.47
CA PRO A 368 -12.89 21.51 10.44
C PRO A 368 -11.69 22.39 10.83
N GLN A 369 -10.57 21.80 11.28
CA GLN A 369 -9.32 22.51 11.54
C GLN A 369 -8.37 22.54 10.33
N LEU A 370 -8.66 21.76 9.28
CA LEU A 370 -7.90 21.67 8.03
C LEU A 370 -8.62 22.42 6.91
N PRO A 371 -7.96 22.67 5.76
CA PRO A 371 -8.56 23.48 4.71
C PRO A 371 -9.96 23.02 4.30
N LEU A 372 -10.88 23.97 4.12
CA LEU A 372 -12.26 23.71 3.73
C LEU A 372 -12.52 24.22 2.32
N ALA A 373 -13.19 23.43 1.52
CA ALA A 373 -13.61 23.82 0.18
C ALA A 373 -15.03 24.39 0.20
N PHE A 374 -15.25 25.41 -0.63
CA PHE A 374 -16.57 25.99 -0.88
C PHE A 374 -16.72 26.32 -2.36
N ALA A 375 -17.97 26.46 -2.81
CA ALA A 375 -18.24 26.83 -4.19
C ALA A 375 -19.54 27.63 -4.31
N SER A 376 -19.59 28.50 -5.31
CA SER A 376 -20.80 29.26 -5.68
C SER A 376 -22.00 28.38 -6.04
N TYR A 377 -21.73 27.17 -6.52
CA TYR A 377 -22.71 26.14 -6.83
C TYR A 377 -22.03 24.78 -6.73
N THR A 378 -22.71 23.80 -6.14
CA THR A 378 -22.32 22.40 -6.16
C THR A 378 -23.52 21.58 -6.62
N SER A 379 -23.30 20.64 -7.54
CA SER A 379 -24.33 19.68 -7.94
C SER A 379 -24.93 18.99 -6.71
N PRO A 380 -26.26 18.73 -6.65
CA PRO A 380 -26.90 18.11 -5.48
C PRO A 380 -26.37 16.71 -5.09
N VAL A 381 -25.62 16.06 -5.99
CA VAL A 381 -25.01 14.74 -5.76
C VAL A 381 -23.49 14.81 -5.53
N ASP A 382 -22.93 16.02 -5.51
CA ASP A 382 -21.51 16.30 -5.29
C ASP A 382 -21.26 17.07 -4.00
N ASP A 383 -19.97 17.26 -3.69
CA ASP A 383 -19.51 17.95 -2.50
C ASP A 383 -18.18 18.65 -2.80
N PRO A 384 -18.02 19.95 -2.47
CA PRO A 384 -16.78 20.68 -2.74
C PRO A 384 -15.55 20.05 -2.08
N MET A 385 -15.70 19.40 -0.93
CA MET A 385 -14.59 18.76 -0.23
C MET A 385 -13.95 17.62 -1.04
N ARG A 386 -14.69 17.01 -1.98
CA ARG A 386 -14.15 15.96 -2.86
C ARG A 386 -13.05 16.47 -3.78
N ALA A 387 -13.02 17.77 -4.13
CA ALA A 387 -11.95 18.33 -4.96
C ALA A 387 -10.63 18.50 -4.19
N ILE A 388 -10.67 18.53 -2.86
CA ILE A 388 -9.51 18.71 -1.99
C ILE A 388 -9.22 17.48 -1.12
N ASN A 389 -9.76 16.31 -1.45
CA ASN A 389 -9.50 15.07 -0.69
C ASN A 389 -8.06 14.51 -0.87
N GLY A 390 -7.24 15.15 -1.71
CA GLY A 390 -5.86 14.76 -1.97
C GLY A 390 -5.68 13.58 -2.92
N MET A 391 -6.77 13.12 -3.58
CA MET A 391 -6.76 12.11 -4.62
C MET A 391 -6.86 12.75 -6.00
N ILE A 392 -6.10 12.21 -6.97
CA ILE A 392 -6.15 12.65 -8.37
C ILE A 392 -6.38 11.40 -9.21
N PHE A 393 -7.56 11.32 -9.82
CA PHE A 393 -7.92 10.26 -10.73
C PHE A 393 -7.64 10.72 -12.16
N ARG A 394 -6.93 9.91 -12.94
CA ARG A 394 -6.62 10.19 -14.35
C ARG A 394 -7.53 9.44 -15.31
N THR A 395 -8.08 8.31 -14.89
CA THR A 395 -8.95 7.44 -15.68
C THR A 395 -10.05 6.89 -14.77
N GLY A 396 -11.23 6.61 -15.37
CA GLY A 396 -12.33 5.94 -14.67
C GLY A 396 -12.84 6.66 -13.43
N ILE A 397 -12.97 7.99 -13.49
CA ILE A 397 -13.23 8.86 -12.33
C ILE A 397 -14.58 8.53 -11.67
N PRO A 398 -14.60 7.93 -10.45
CA PRO A 398 -15.83 7.63 -9.73
C PRO A 398 -16.64 8.89 -9.46
N GLN A 399 -17.97 8.77 -9.44
CA GLN A 399 -18.84 9.92 -9.15
C GLN A 399 -18.60 10.48 -7.75
N ASN A 400 -18.31 9.63 -6.77
CA ASN A 400 -18.07 10.01 -5.37
C ASN A 400 -16.66 10.59 -5.11
N SER A 401 -15.79 10.70 -6.12
CA SER A 401 -14.41 11.18 -5.96
C SER A 401 -14.16 12.55 -6.56
N ARG A 402 -15.19 13.22 -7.07
CA ARG A 402 -15.09 14.51 -7.76
C ARG A 402 -16.08 15.54 -7.21
N TRP A 403 -15.84 16.79 -7.55
CA TRP A 403 -16.80 17.88 -7.42
C TRP A 403 -17.14 18.39 -8.82
N THR A 404 -18.43 18.68 -9.06
CA THR A 404 -18.88 19.29 -10.32
C THR A 404 -19.88 20.41 -10.06
N SER A 405 -19.94 21.35 -11.01
CA SER A 405 -20.99 22.35 -11.12
C SER A 405 -22.14 21.89 -12.04
N TYR A 406 -22.33 20.57 -12.21
CA TYR A 406 -23.37 20.01 -13.08
C TYR A 406 -24.75 20.58 -12.76
N ASN A 407 -25.52 20.97 -13.78
CA ASN A 407 -26.82 21.66 -13.66
C ASN A 407 -26.78 23.05 -13.00
N SER A 408 -25.59 23.68 -12.86
CA SER A 408 -25.51 25.10 -12.49
C SER A 408 -26.25 25.96 -13.53
N PRO A 409 -27.16 26.85 -13.11
CA PRO A 409 -27.78 27.83 -14.02
C PRO A 409 -26.82 28.97 -14.38
N ASN A 410 -25.66 29.06 -13.73
CA ASN A 410 -24.77 30.20 -13.83
C ASN A 410 -23.72 30.00 -14.93
N GLN A 411 -23.54 31.02 -15.79
CA GLN A 411 -22.46 31.06 -16.79
C GLN A 411 -21.07 31.23 -16.15
N LYS A 412 -21.00 31.74 -14.92
CA LYS A 412 -19.77 31.94 -14.14
C LYS A 412 -19.98 31.43 -12.72
N GLY A 413 -18.93 30.92 -12.10
CA GLY A 413 -18.92 30.47 -10.72
C GLY A 413 -17.51 30.48 -10.14
N HIS A 414 -17.41 30.23 -8.85
CA HIS A 414 -16.14 30.04 -8.15
C HIS A 414 -16.13 28.73 -7.37
N PHE A 415 -14.93 28.19 -7.22
CA PHE A 415 -14.54 27.19 -6.24
C PHE A 415 -13.41 27.80 -5.42
N GLY A 416 -13.49 27.72 -4.09
CA GLY A 416 -12.53 28.32 -3.18
C GLY A 416 -12.09 27.33 -2.12
N ILE A 417 -10.92 27.61 -1.54
CA ILE A 417 -10.34 26.86 -0.43
C ILE A 417 -10.02 27.86 0.68
N ASP A 418 -10.63 27.69 1.84
CA ASP A 418 -10.25 28.36 3.07
C ASP A 418 -9.12 27.55 3.71
N MET A 419 -7.93 28.14 3.86
CA MET A 419 -6.76 27.49 4.45
C MET A 419 -6.73 27.58 5.99
N HIS A 420 -7.65 28.32 6.61
CA HIS A 420 -7.74 28.64 8.05
C HIS A 420 -6.56 29.38 8.68
N LYS A 421 -5.44 29.48 7.98
CA LYS A 421 -4.22 30.17 8.40
C LYS A 421 -3.46 30.66 7.17
N ASP A 422 -2.62 31.65 7.38
CA ASP A 422 -1.70 32.12 6.35
C ASP A 422 -0.80 30.96 5.91
N GLN A 423 -0.72 30.72 4.61
CA GLN A 423 0.08 29.65 4.02
C GLN A 423 0.94 30.18 2.89
N ALA A 424 2.21 29.78 2.88
CA ALA A 424 3.07 29.99 1.73
C ALA A 424 2.71 28.96 0.65
N VAL A 425 2.28 29.44 -0.52
CA VAL A 425 1.94 28.61 -1.69
C VAL A 425 2.96 28.91 -2.79
N ASP A 426 3.76 27.93 -3.19
CA ASP A 426 4.72 28.06 -4.30
C ASP A 426 4.18 27.49 -5.63
N ASN A 427 3.12 26.68 -5.57
CA ASN A 427 2.54 26.01 -6.72
C ASN A 427 1.06 25.67 -6.49
N VAL A 428 0.22 25.97 -7.48
CA VAL A 428 -1.16 25.50 -7.58
C VAL A 428 -1.27 24.55 -8.77
N ARG A 429 -1.96 23.41 -8.58
CA ARG A 429 -2.25 22.44 -9.64
C ARG A 429 -3.76 22.20 -9.66
N LEU A 430 -4.36 22.43 -10.81
CA LEU A 430 -5.78 22.20 -11.05
C LEU A 430 -5.93 20.99 -11.97
N PHE A 431 -6.86 20.10 -11.63
CA PHE A 431 -7.18 18.91 -12.41
C PHE A 431 -8.65 18.99 -12.79
N PHE A 432 -8.92 19.32 -14.05
CA PHE A 432 -10.29 19.44 -14.54
C PHE A 432 -10.83 18.08 -14.98
N TYR A 433 -12.14 17.89 -14.76
CA TYR A 433 -12.88 16.71 -15.20
C TYR A 433 -13.83 17.10 -16.33
N ASP A 434 -13.82 16.31 -17.40
CA ASP A 434 -14.73 16.44 -18.54
C ASP A 434 -15.32 15.06 -18.84
N ASP A 435 -16.65 14.96 -18.87
CA ASP A 435 -17.36 13.72 -19.19
C ASP A 435 -17.86 13.67 -20.64
N SER A 436 -17.43 14.63 -21.45
CA SER A 436 -17.89 14.91 -22.82
C SER A 436 -19.40 15.16 -22.95
N GLY A 437 -20.10 15.35 -21.82
CA GLY A 437 -21.53 15.54 -21.72
C GLY A 437 -21.88 16.73 -20.84
N GLY A 438 -22.54 16.45 -19.71
CA GLY A 438 -23.09 17.45 -18.81
C GLY A 438 -22.04 18.23 -18.01
N VAL A 439 -20.84 17.69 -17.85
CA VAL A 439 -19.75 18.30 -17.12
C VAL A 439 -18.60 18.57 -18.07
N ARG A 440 -18.32 19.86 -18.30
CA ARG A 440 -17.29 20.34 -19.22
C ARG A 440 -16.28 21.19 -18.48
N ILE A 441 -15.04 21.19 -18.97
CA ILE A 441 -14.02 22.12 -18.48
C ILE A 441 -14.46 23.59 -18.72
N PRO A 442 -14.12 24.52 -17.82
CA PRO A 442 -14.38 25.93 -18.07
C PRO A 442 -13.59 26.42 -19.28
N THR A 443 -14.09 27.41 -20.02
CA THR A 443 -13.32 28.01 -21.14
C THR A 443 -12.12 28.82 -20.64
N THR A 444 -12.25 29.43 -19.46
CA THR A 444 -11.23 30.25 -18.80
C THR A 444 -11.41 30.15 -17.29
N PHE A 445 -10.33 30.38 -16.52
CA PHE A 445 -10.41 30.56 -15.08
C PHE A 445 -9.44 31.64 -14.62
N ASP A 446 -9.79 32.30 -13.52
CA ASP A 446 -8.89 33.21 -12.81
C ASP A 446 -8.50 32.52 -11.50
N LEU A 447 -7.20 32.51 -11.18
CA LEU A 447 -6.75 32.10 -9.85
C LEU A 447 -6.74 33.34 -8.97
N GLN A 448 -7.56 33.33 -7.93
CA GLN A 448 -7.63 34.42 -6.95
C GLN A 448 -7.08 33.98 -5.61
N TYR A 449 -6.38 34.88 -4.90
CA TYR A 449 -5.89 34.65 -3.54
C TYR A 449 -6.18 35.86 -2.65
N TRP A 450 -6.32 35.61 -1.35
CA TRP A 450 -6.61 36.65 -0.36
C TRP A 450 -5.36 36.98 0.47
N PRO A 451 -4.73 38.15 0.27
CA PRO A 451 -3.56 38.60 1.04
C PRO A 451 -3.93 39.36 2.33
N GLY A 452 -5.20 39.43 2.71
CA GLY A 452 -5.66 40.11 3.93
C GLY A 452 -6.52 41.36 3.72
N SER A 453 -6.72 41.84 2.48
CA SER A 453 -7.44 43.09 2.19
C SER A 453 -8.46 42.99 1.04
N GLN A 454 -8.05 42.47 -0.12
CA GLN A 454 -8.90 42.25 -1.28
C GLN A 454 -8.35 41.07 -2.08
N TYR A 455 -9.21 40.33 -2.79
CA TYR A 455 -8.74 39.27 -3.68
C TYR A 455 -7.86 39.86 -4.79
N ASP A 456 -6.66 39.29 -4.93
CA ASP A 456 -5.77 39.55 -6.06
C ASP A 456 -5.90 38.41 -7.08
N ALA A 457 -5.66 38.68 -8.36
CA ALA A 457 -6.02 37.76 -9.45
C ALA A 457 -4.92 37.62 -10.51
N ASP A 458 -4.60 36.37 -10.85
CA ASP A 458 -3.84 36.01 -12.04
C ASP A 458 -4.77 35.34 -13.06
N GLN A 459 -4.78 35.84 -14.31
CA GLN A 459 -5.65 35.33 -15.37
C GLN A 459 -4.99 34.20 -16.17
N PHE A 460 -5.71 33.09 -16.37
CA PHE A 460 -5.24 31.96 -17.15
C PHE A 460 -6.28 31.49 -18.18
N LYS A 461 -5.80 30.98 -19.32
CA LYS A 461 -6.65 30.28 -20.30
C LYS A 461 -6.55 28.79 -20.05
N CYS A 462 -7.69 28.09 -20.11
CA CYS A 462 -7.69 26.63 -20.17
C CYS A 462 -6.95 26.22 -21.45
N ARG A 463 -5.86 25.49 -21.30
CA ARG A 463 -5.21 24.79 -22.40
C ARG A 463 -5.51 23.32 -22.21
N ASP A 464 -5.98 22.66 -23.26
CA ASP A 464 -6.02 21.20 -23.32
C ASP A 464 -4.58 20.70 -23.33
N GLN A 465 -3.99 20.43 -22.16
CA GLN A 465 -2.71 19.73 -22.06
C GLN A 465 -2.69 18.74 -20.89
N ASP A 466 -2.66 17.46 -21.30
CA ASP A 466 -2.22 16.20 -20.66
C ASP A 466 -2.88 15.65 -19.38
#